data_AF-A0A6G0WWZ2-F1
#
_entry.id   AF-A0A6G0WWZ2-F1
#
_cell.length_a   1.000
_cell.length_b   1.000
_cell.length_c   1.000
_cell.angle_alpha   90.00
_cell.angle_beta   90.00
_cell.angle_gamma   90.00
#
_symmetry.space_group_name_H-M   'P 1'
#
loop_
_entity.id
_entity.type
_entity.pdbx_description
1 polymer ?
#
loop_
_entity_poly.entity_id
_entity_poly.type
_entity_poly.pdbx_seq_one_letter_code
_entity_poly.pdbx_strand_id
1 'polypeptide(L)'
;MIISKQKNRTCKHATNSSVRTFFTPLRADENALKLASKEVTFVYHTIVHSQSFNSMTCTSELIRKMFDKKKFTAARTKTRDIAVNVIAPYAVQLMKAELEKAKFVSILIDASNHKATKLVPVIVHYFSTTTGVKNKILEFSNLPGEFSIKL
;
A
#
# COMPACT_ATOMS: atom_id res chain seq x y z
N MET A 1 28.16 -26.55 35.70
CA MET A 1 27.70 -25.25 36.24
C MET A 1 28.34 -24.14 35.42
N ILE A 2 27.66 -23.65 34.37
CA ILE A 2 28.18 -22.57 33.51
C ILE A 2 27.62 -21.25 34.04
N ILE A 3 28.50 -20.40 34.56
CA ILE A 3 28.15 -19.08 35.10
C ILE A 3 27.85 -18.14 33.92
N SER A 4 26.58 -17.70 33.84
CA SER A 4 26.12 -16.71 32.88
C SER A 4 26.76 -15.35 33.17
N LYS A 5 27.56 -14.81 32.23
CA LYS A 5 27.98 -13.40 32.26
C LYS A 5 26.79 -12.52 31.87
N GLN A 6 26.12 -11.96 32.87
CA GLN A 6 25.09 -10.94 32.68
C GLN A 6 25.75 -9.63 32.25
N LYS A 7 25.57 -9.25 30.97
CA LYS A 7 26.06 -7.99 30.41
C LYS A 7 25.19 -6.85 30.92
N ASN A 8 25.55 -6.25 32.05
CA ASN A 8 24.94 -5.01 32.53
C ASN A 8 25.08 -3.93 31.45
N ARG A 9 23.95 -3.53 30.85
CA ARG A 9 23.85 -2.34 30.01
C ARG A 9 23.97 -1.13 30.93
N THR A 10 25.15 -0.55 31.01
CA THR A 10 25.32 0.79 31.58
C THR A 10 24.53 1.78 30.72
N CYS A 11 23.56 2.47 31.32
CA CYS A 11 22.87 3.59 30.70
C CYS A 11 23.91 4.67 30.41
N LYS A 12 24.30 4.80 29.15
CA LYS A 12 25.13 5.91 28.69
C LYS A 12 24.35 7.20 28.94
N HIS A 13 25.02 8.16 29.56
CA HIS A 13 24.55 9.50 29.90
C HIS A 13 23.70 10.11 28.77
N ALA A 14 22.49 10.57 29.09
CA ALA A 14 21.61 11.22 28.15
C ALA A 14 22.25 12.53 27.69
N THR A 15 22.60 12.63 26.41
CA THR A 15 22.96 13.91 25.80
C THR A 15 21.72 14.82 25.84
N ASN A 16 21.87 16.07 26.31
CA ASN A 16 20.84 17.12 26.25
C ASN A 16 20.56 17.53 24.79
N SER A 17 20.09 16.61 23.96
CA SER A 17 19.48 16.97 22.67
C SER A 17 18.12 17.60 22.96
N SER A 18 17.87 18.78 22.40
CA SER A 18 16.55 19.42 22.49
C SER A 18 15.46 18.42 22.14
N VAL A 19 14.39 18.33 22.95
CA VAL A 19 13.28 17.39 22.73
C VAL A 19 12.66 17.61 21.34
N ARG A 20 12.78 18.83 20.79
CA ARG A 20 12.37 19.19 19.43
C ARG A 20 12.96 18.29 18.34
N THR A 21 14.15 17.72 18.56
CA THR A 21 14.83 16.84 17.60
C THR A 21 14.14 15.48 17.43
N PHE A 22 13.29 15.07 18.38
CA PHE A 22 12.52 13.82 18.30
C PHE A 22 11.19 14.00 17.55
N PHE A 23 10.76 15.23 17.32
CA PHE A 23 9.53 15.51 16.59
C PHE A 23 9.82 15.69 15.11
N THR A 24 9.10 14.94 14.28
CA THR A 24 9.13 15.15 12.84
C THR A 24 8.51 16.52 12.52
N PRO A 25 9.10 17.32 11.61
CA PRO A 25 8.51 18.59 11.21
C PRO A 25 7.07 18.42 10.71
N LEU A 26 6.18 19.34 11.09
CA LEU A 26 4.77 19.34 10.66
C LEU A 26 4.61 19.49 9.13
N ARG A 27 5.61 20.05 8.46
CA ARG A 27 5.67 20.19 7.01
C ARG A 27 6.83 19.38 6.47
N ALA A 28 6.56 18.55 5.46
CA ALA A 28 7.60 17.83 4.75
C ALA A 28 8.49 18.82 4.00
N ASP A 29 9.80 18.68 4.16
CA ASP A 29 10.77 19.38 3.33
C ASP A 29 10.85 18.76 1.92
N GLU A 30 11.54 19.44 1.00
CA GLU A 30 11.68 18.98 -0.39
C GLU A 30 12.36 17.60 -0.51
N ASN A 31 13.33 17.30 0.35
CA ASN A 31 14.01 16.00 0.34
C ASN A 31 13.08 14.89 0.87
N ALA A 32 12.27 15.18 1.88
CA ALA A 32 11.25 14.28 2.38
C ALA A 32 10.19 13.97 1.31
N LEU A 33 9.74 14.98 0.56
CA LEU A 33 8.81 14.81 -0.57
C LEU A 33 9.46 13.97 -1.69
N LYS A 34 10.70 14.26 -2.08
CA LYS A 34 11.44 13.46 -3.07
C LYS A 34 11.63 12.00 -2.66
N LEU A 35 11.84 11.75 -1.36
CA LEU A 35 11.92 10.40 -0.82
C LEU A 35 10.56 9.70 -0.90
N ALA A 36 9.49 10.38 -0.47
CA ALA A 36 8.13 9.85 -0.55
C ALA A 36 7.74 9.52 -1.98
N SER A 37 8.06 10.37 -2.96
CA SER A 37 7.82 10.10 -4.38
C SER A 37 8.49 8.80 -4.84
N LYS A 38 9.76 8.56 -4.46
CA LYS A 38 10.47 7.31 -4.81
C LYS A 38 9.80 6.08 -4.20
N GLU A 39 9.37 6.18 -2.95
CA GLU A 39 8.68 5.09 -2.25
C GLU A 39 7.30 4.83 -2.87
N VAL A 40 6.52 5.87 -3.18
CA VAL A 40 5.23 5.74 -3.86
C VAL A 40 5.39 5.13 -5.25
N THR A 41 6.38 5.56 -6.04
CA THR A 41 6.69 4.97 -7.36
C THR A 41 7.04 3.50 -7.23
N PHE A 42 7.86 3.13 -6.25
CA PHE A 42 8.18 1.73 -5.97
C PHE A 42 6.93 0.92 -5.64
N VAL A 43 6.08 1.41 -4.74
CA VAL A 43 4.84 0.72 -4.36
C VAL A 43 3.87 0.60 -5.53
N TYR A 44 3.76 1.64 -6.35
CA TYR A 44 2.96 1.60 -7.57
C TYR A 44 3.46 0.50 -8.52
N HIS A 45 4.77 0.39 -8.74
CA HIS A 45 5.37 -0.70 -9.52
C HIS A 45 5.04 -2.08 -8.92
N THR A 46 5.17 -2.23 -7.59
CA THR A 46 4.79 -3.48 -6.89
C THR A 46 3.35 -3.88 -7.19
N ILE A 47 2.40 -2.93 -7.16
CA ILE A 47 0.98 -3.18 -7.42
C ILE A 47 0.75 -3.54 -8.89
N VAL A 48 1.29 -2.76 -9.83
CA VAL A 48 1.10 -2.96 -11.27
C VAL A 48 1.63 -4.32 -11.73
N HIS A 49 2.71 -4.80 -11.13
CA HIS A 49 3.29 -6.10 -11.43
C HIS A 49 2.82 -7.23 -10.51
N SER A 50 1.77 -7.00 -9.69
CA SER A 50 1.19 -8.00 -8.78
C SER A 50 2.23 -8.67 -7.88
N GLN A 51 3.25 -7.93 -7.45
CA GLN A 51 4.34 -8.44 -6.62
C GLN A 51 3.88 -8.57 -5.17
N SER A 52 4.38 -9.61 -4.48
CA SER A 52 4.05 -9.84 -3.07
C SER A 52 4.64 -8.76 -2.17
N PHE A 53 3.82 -8.15 -1.32
CA PHE A 53 4.29 -7.24 -0.27
C PHE A 53 5.28 -7.90 0.70
N ASN A 54 5.24 -9.22 0.85
CA ASN A 54 6.20 -9.94 1.69
C ASN A 54 7.64 -9.85 1.16
N SER A 55 7.81 -9.74 -0.16
CA SER A 55 9.14 -9.61 -0.80
C SER A 55 9.73 -8.19 -0.69
N MET A 56 8.93 -7.21 -0.28
CA MET A 56 9.34 -5.80 -0.26
C MET A 56 10.34 -5.48 0.85
N THR A 57 10.41 -6.29 1.91
CA THR A 57 11.47 -6.13 2.93
C THR A 57 12.85 -6.39 2.33
N CYS A 58 13.03 -7.51 1.65
CA CYS A 58 14.29 -7.84 0.98
C CYS A 58 14.59 -6.85 -0.16
N THR A 59 13.57 -6.51 -0.96
CA THR A 59 13.72 -5.57 -2.08
C THR A 59 14.10 -4.16 -1.61
N SER A 60 13.48 -3.67 -0.54
CA SER A 60 13.83 -2.38 0.06
C SER A 60 15.26 -2.36 0.60
N GLU A 61 15.74 -3.46 1.20
CA GLU A 61 17.13 -3.58 1.61
C GLU A 61 18.10 -3.60 0.42
N LEU A 62 17.73 -4.30 -0.65
CA LEU A 62 18.51 -4.34 -1.88
C LEU A 62 18.62 -2.94 -2.49
N ILE A 63 17.53 -2.18 -2.58
CA ILE A 63 17.53 -0.80 -3.07
C ILE A 63 18.46 0.09 -2.23
N ARG A 64 18.41 -0.04 -0.89
CA ARG A 64 19.30 0.71 0.01
C ARG A 64 20.77 0.43 -0.29
N LYS A 65 21.13 -0.82 -0.58
CA LYS A 65 22.51 -1.25 -0.87
C LYS A 65 22.96 -0.85 -2.28
N MET A 66 22.15 -1.10 -3.30
CA MET A 66 22.53 -0.88 -4.71
C MET A 66 22.59 0.61 -5.08
N PHE A 67 21.76 1.45 -4.47
CA PHE A 67 21.62 2.86 -4.84
C PHE A 67 22.05 3.86 -3.75
N ASP A 68 22.74 3.36 -2.71
CA ASP A 68 23.12 4.10 -1.50
C ASP A 68 21.98 4.96 -0.93
N LYS A 69 20.75 4.43 -0.97
CA LYS A 69 19.55 5.12 -0.49
C LYS A 69 19.24 4.73 0.95
N LYS A 70 20.13 5.06 1.89
CA LYS A 70 20.00 4.65 3.31
C LYS A 70 18.63 4.98 3.94
N LYS A 71 17.98 6.07 3.50
CA LYS A 71 16.67 6.55 3.98
C LYS A 71 15.46 5.89 3.29
N PHE A 72 15.64 5.08 2.26
CA PHE A 72 14.55 4.34 1.62
C PHE A 72 14.06 3.24 2.55
N THR A 73 12.77 3.26 2.89
CA THR A 73 12.22 2.40 3.97
C THR A 73 10.89 1.75 3.58
N ALA A 74 10.57 1.70 2.29
CA ALA A 74 9.37 1.02 1.76
C ALA A 74 9.49 -0.51 1.83
N ALA A 75 9.65 -1.05 3.04
CA ALA A 75 9.55 -2.47 3.35
C ALA A 75 8.07 -2.92 3.37
N ARG A 76 7.80 -4.17 3.76
CA ARG A 76 6.45 -4.79 3.73
C ARG A 76 5.32 -3.89 4.28
N THR A 77 5.43 -3.44 5.54
CA THR A 77 4.34 -2.69 6.20
C THR A 77 4.10 -1.35 5.53
N LYS A 78 5.17 -0.58 5.32
CA LYS A 78 5.07 0.74 4.68
C LYS A 78 4.56 0.64 3.24
N THR A 79 4.97 -0.39 2.50
CA THR A 79 4.46 -0.66 1.14
C THR A 79 2.96 -0.91 1.16
N ARG A 80 2.49 -1.78 2.05
CA ARG A 80 1.06 -2.04 2.24
C ARG A 80 0.31 -0.76 2.61
N ASP A 81 0.83 0.03 3.54
CA ASP A 81 0.16 1.24 4.01
C ASP A 81 0.07 2.31 2.91
N ILE A 82 1.12 2.47 2.10
CA ILE A 82 1.08 3.36 0.93
C ILE A 82 0.06 2.84 -0.08
N ALA A 83 0.04 1.53 -0.35
CA ALA A 83 -0.92 0.95 -1.29
C ALA A 83 -2.37 1.19 -0.85
N VAL A 84 -2.68 0.88 0.41
CA VAL A 84 -4.06 0.90 0.95
C VAL A 84 -4.53 2.29 1.33
N ASN A 85 -3.67 3.14 1.91
CA ASN A 85 -4.07 4.42 2.48
C ASN A 85 -3.77 5.61 1.57
N VAL A 86 -2.97 5.44 0.51
CA VAL A 86 -2.59 6.52 -0.41
C VAL A 86 -3.05 6.20 -1.83
N ILE A 87 -2.57 5.10 -2.41
CA ILE A 87 -2.82 4.79 -3.83
C ILE A 87 -4.28 4.38 -4.06
N ALA A 88 -4.83 3.47 -3.24
CA ALA A 88 -6.20 2.99 -3.43
C ALA A 88 -7.25 4.11 -3.29
N PRO A 89 -7.21 4.99 -2.26
CA PRO A 89 -8.15 6.11 -2.16
C PRO A 89 -8.01 7.09 -3.32
N TYR A 90 -6.79 7.36 -3.78
CA TYR A 90 -6.55 8.20 -4.95
C TYR A 90 -7.14 7.59 -6.24
N ALA A 91 -6.98 6.28 -6.44
CA ALA A 91 -7.57 5.57 -7.57
C ALA A 91 -9.10 5.64 -7.57
N VAL A 92 -9.73 5.54 -6.40
CA VAL A 92 -11.18 5.71 -6.23
C VAL A 92 -11.62 7.14 -6.54
N GLN A 93 -10.88 8.15 -6.08
CA GLN A 93 -11.17 9.56 -6.39
C GLN A 93 -11.10 9.82 -7.90
N LEU A 94 -10.07 9.31 -8.57
CA LEU A 94 -9.94 9.41 -10.02
C LEU A 94 -11.11 8.73 -10.76
N MET A 95 -11.51 7.53 -10.32
CA MET A 95 -12.67 6.83 -10.87
C MET A 95 -13.94 7.65 -10.70
N LYS A 96 -14.20 8.25 -9.52
CA LYS A 96 -15.38 9.09 -9.30
C LYS A 96 -15.43 10.28 -10.26
N ALA A 97 -14.30 10.99 -10.41
CA ALA A 97 -14.20 12.13 -11.32
C ALA A 97 -14.39 11.75 -12.81
N GLU A 98 -14.08 10.50 -13.18
CA GLU A 98 -14.36 9.97 -14.52
C GLU A 98 -15.83 9.57 -14.67
N LEU A 99 -16.43 8.94 -13.66
CA LEU A 99 -17.84 8.54 -13.66
C LEU A 99 -18.79 9.74 -13.71
N GLU A 100 -18.46 10.86 -13.04
CA GLU A 100 -19.21 12.13 -13.14
C GLU A 100 -19.33 12.66 -14.58
N LYS A 101 -18.38 12.30 -15.44
CA LYS A 101 -18.34 12.70 -16.85
C LYS A 101 -18.89 11.63 -17.78
N ALA A 102 -19.14 10.42 -17.28
CA ALA A 102 -19.61 9.31 -18.08
C ALA A 102 -21.11 9.46 -18.36
N LYS A 103 -21.51 9.33 -19.64
CA LYS A 103 -22.93 9.37 -20.04
C LYS A 103 -23.66 8.07 -19.74
N PHE A 104 -22.95 6.96 -19.90
CA PHE A 104 -23.48 5.62 -19.72
C PHE A 104 -22.55 4.83 -18.82
N VAL A 105 -23.13 4.21 -17.81
CA VAL A 105 -22.44 3.38 -16.82
C VAL A 105 -23.24 2.10 -16.65
N SER A 106 -22.55 0.96 -16.65
CA SER A 106 -23.10 -0.34 -16.30
C SER A 106 -22.39 -0.86 -15.07
N ILE A 107 -23.12 -1.58 -14.24
CA ILE A 107 -22.58 -2.28 -13.07
C ILE A 107 -22.50 -3.76 -13.42
N LEU A 108 -21.30 -4.33 -13.25
CA LEU A 108 -21.04 -5.76 -13.41
C LEU A 108 -20.76 -6.32 -12.02
N ILE A 109 -21.42 -7.43 -11.68
CA ILE A 109 -21.24 -8.13 -10.41
C ILE A 109 -20.91 -9.57 -10.75
N ASP A 110 -19.90 -10.11 -10.07
CA ASP A 110 -19.54 -11.53 -10.14
C ASP A 110 -19.38 -12.07 -8.71
N ALA A 111 -19.35 -13.39 -8.56
CA ALA A 111 -19.10 -14.05 -7.28
C ALA A 111 -18.12 -15.21 -7.46
N SER A 112 -16.93 -15.08 -6.87
CA SER A 112 -15.94 -16.15 -6.82
C SER A 112 -15.98 -16.86 -5.47
N ASN A 113 -16.25 -18.15 -5.49
CA ASN A 113 -16.23 -18.99 -4.29
C ASN A 113 -14.93 -19.78 -4.21
N HIS A 114 -14.16 -19.61 -3.13
CA HIS A 114 -13.00 -20.46 -2.84
C HIS A 114 -13.02 -20.89 -1.38
N LYS A 115 -13.26 -22.18 -1.14
CA LYS A 115 -13.46 -22.76 0.20
C LYS A 115 -14.58 -22.02 0.95
N ALA A 116 -14.30 -21.47 2.12
CA ALA A 116 -15.24 -20.70 2.94
C ALA A 116 -15.22 -19.19 2.63
N THR A 117 -14.51 -18.76 1.58
CA THR A 117 -14.40 -17.36 1.18
C THR A 117 -15.21 -17.13 -0.08
N LYS A 118 -16.21 -16.25 -0.01
CA LYS A 118 -16.96 -15.79 -1.17
C LYS A 118 -16.58 -14.35 -1.44
N LEU A 119 -15.91 -14.12 -2.57
CA LEU A 119 -15.46 -12.81 -3.01
C LEU A 119 -16.43 -12.27 -4.05
N VAL A 120 -16.93 -11.06 -3.82
CA VAL A 120 -17.89 -10.39 -4.71
C VAL A 120 -17.30 -9.07 -5.17
N PRO A 121 -16.72 -9.01 -6.38
CA PRO A 121 -16.38 -7.75 -7.02
C PRO A 121 -17.64 -7.03 -7.52
N VAL A 122 -17.72 -5.73 -7.25
CA VAL A 122 -18.58 -4.79 -7.95
C VAL A 122 -17.70 -4.00 -8.91
N ILE A 123 -17.96 -4.11 -10.20
CA ILE A 123 -17.17 -3.50 -11.27
C ILE A 123 -18.04 -2.47 -11.98
N VAL A 124 -17.48 -1.29 -12.21
CA VAL A 124 -18.07 -0.26 -13.06
C VAL A 124 -17.51 -0.37 -14.48
N HIS A 125 -18.42 -0.43 -15.44
CA HIS A 125 -18.13 -0.46 -16.87
C HIS A 125 -18.66 0.83 -17.51
N TYR A 126 -17.81 1.61 -18.15
CA TYR A 126 -18.20 2.89 -18.75
C TYR A 126 -17.31 3.25 -19.94
N PHE A 127 -17.80 4.16 -20.78
CA PHE A 127 -17.04 4.71 -21.89
C PHE A 127 -16.47 6.08 -21.54
N SER A 128 -15.15 6.22 -21.66
CA SER A 128 -14.43 7.49 -21.60
C SER A 128 -14.14 7.97 -23.02
N THR A 129 -14.48 9.22 -23.33
CA THR A 129 -14.21 9.82 -24.64
C THR A 129 -12.72 9.94 -24.96
N THR A 130 -11.86 9.98 -23.95
CA THR A 130 -10.41 10.11 -24.11
C THR A 130 -9.68 8.77 -24.12
N THR A 131 -10.19 7.77 -23.40
CA THR A 131 -9.46 6.53 -23.14
C THR A 131 -10.23 5.26 -23.50
N GLY A 132 -11.40 5.40 -24.12
CA GLY A 132 -12.25 4.32 -24.58
C GLY A 132 -13.02 3.61 -23.46
N VAL A 133 -13.36 2.35 -23.70
CA VAL A 133 -14.08 1.50 -22.73
C VAL A 133 -13.20 1.20 -21.52
N LYS A 134 -13.76 1.34 -20.32
CA LYS A 134 -13.09 1.09 -19.04
C LYS A 134 -13.88 0.11 -18.19
N ASN A 135 -13.13 -0.76 -17.51
CA ASN A 135 -13.60 -1.62 -16.43
C ASN A 135 -12.78 -1.31 -15.18
N LYS A 136 -13.43 -0.90 -14.09
CA LYS A 136 -12.74 -0.64 -12.81
C LYS A 136 -13.50 -1.30 -11.66
N ILE A 137 -12.77 -1.86 -10.71
CA ILE A 137 -13.37 -2.42 -9.48
C ILE A 137 -13.76 -1.25 -8.59
N LEU A 138 -15.05 -1.11 -8.31
CA LEU A 138 -15.61 -0.14 -7.39
C LEU A 138 -15.52 -0.64 -5.95
N GLU A 139 -15.87 -1.91 -5.74
CA GLU A 139 -15.86 -2.56 -4.44
C GLU A 139 -15.42 -4.01 -4.58
N PHE A 140 -14.75 -4.53 -3.56
CA PHE A 140 -14.36 -5.93 -3.47
C PHE A 140 -14.59 -6.43 -2.05
N SER A 141 -15.68 -7.17 -1.86
CA SER A 141 -16.11 -7.63 -0.54
C SER A 141 -15.93 -9.13 -0.38
N ASN A 142 -15.67 -9.55 0.87
CA ASN A 142 -15.75 -10.95 1.28
C ASN A 142 -17.06 -11.14 2.05
N LEU A 143 -17.87 -12.12 1.65
CA LEU A 143 -19.15 -12.46 2.28
C LEU A 143 -18.99 -13.75 3.11
N PRO A 144 -18.54 -13.64 4.38
CA PRO A 144 -18.37 -14.82 5.22
C PRO A 144 -19.73 -15.46 5.55
N GLY A 145 -19.80 -16.79 5.46
CA GLY A 145 -21.01 -17.56 5.80
C GLY A 145 -21.98 -17.79 4.64
N GLU A 146 -21.77 -17.17 3.49
CA GLU A 146 -22.47 -17.53 2.26
C GLU A 146 -21.78 -18.74 1.61
N PHE A 147 -22.43 -19.91 1.67
CA PHE A 147 -21.97 -21.12 1.00
C PHE A 147 -22.72 -21.30 -0.31
N SER A 148 -22.04 -21.75 -1.36
CA SER A 148 -22.73 -22.28 -2.53
C SER A 148 -23.46 -23.55 -2.11
N ILE A 149 -24.79 -23.54 -2.20
CA ILE A 149 -25.57 -24.77 -2.14
C ILE A 149 -25.16 -25.56 -3.39
N LYS A 150 -24.52 -26.72 -3.24
CA LYS A 150 -24.31 -27.63 -4.37
C LYS A 150 -25.70 -28.10 -4.80
N LEU A 151 -26.17 -27.59 -5.94
CA LEU A 151 -27.27 -28.19 -6.69
C LEU A 151 -26.79 -29.48 -7.36
#